data_AF-A0A4R9PC26-F1
#
_entry.id   AF-A0A4R9PC26-F1
#
_cell.length_a   1.000
_cell.length_b   1.000
_cell.length_c   1.000
_cell.angle_alpha   90.00
_cell.angle_beta   90.00
_cell.angle_gamma   90.00
#
_symmetry.space_group_name_H-M   'P 1'
#
loop_
_entity.id
_entity.type
_entity.pdbx_description
1 polymer ?
#
loop_
_entity_poly.entity_id
_entity_poly.type
_entity_poly.pdbx_seq_one_letter_code
_entity_poly.pdbx_strand_id
1 'polypeptide(L)'
;EQSRAAFLEVSPTGKMPALRDDARNRTVLESTIVIEYLAAYYPGPIELIPADTDLAIQVRQADRFYDFYVQEPMQKIVGDRLRPRDQTDPFGVEQARAQLR
;
A
#
# COMPACT_ATOMS: atom_id res chain seq x y z
N GLU A 1 -9.40 7.78 20.07
CA GLU A 1 -9.15 6.40 20.52
C GLU A 1 -10.12 5.37 19.94
N GLN A 2 -11.44 5.57 20.02
CA GLN A 2 -12.45 4.65 19.45
C GLN A 2 -12.25 4.34 17.95
N SER A 3 -11.94 5.34 17.13
CA SER A 3 -11.66 5.15 15.69
C SER A 3 -10.45 4.23 15.42
N ARG A 4 -9.43 4.25 16.28
CA ARG A 4 -8.27 3.36 16.16
C ARG A 4 -8.62 1.92 16.54
N ALA A 5 -9.40 1.73 17.60
CA ALA A 5 -9.86 0.40 18.00
C ALA A 5 -10.72 -0.25 16.91
N ALA A 6 -11.71 0.48 16.38
CA ALA A 6 -12.54 0.02 15.27
C ALA A 6 -11.72 -0.29 14.00
N PHE A 7 -10.70 0.53 13.70
CA PHE A 7 -9.82 0.24 12.57
C PHE A 7 -8.99 -1.03 12.77
N LEU A 8 -8.51 -1.30 14.00
CA LEU A 8 -7.76 -2.52 14.31
C LEU A 8 -8.61 -3.81 14.22
N GLU A 9 -9.93 -3.70 14.40
CA GLU A 9 -10.84 -4.82 14.14
C GLU A 9 -10.89 -5.19 12.64
N VAL A 10 -10.71 -4.21 11.75
CA VAL A 10 -10.67 -4.41 10.29
C VAL A 10 -9.25 -4.76 9.82
N SER A 11 -8.24 -4.04 10.30
CA SER A 11 -6.82 -4.25 9.97
C SER A 11 -6.03 -4.56 11.24
N PRO A 12 -5.83 -5.84 11.59
CA PRO A 12 -5.12 -6.22 12.82
C PRO A 12 -3.68 -5.70 12.89
N THR A 13 -3.04 -5.50 11.73
CA THR A 13 -1.69 -4.92 11.62
C THR A 13 -1.68 -3.40 11.83
N GLY A 14 -2.86 -2.76 11.88
CA GLY A 14 -3.01 -1.31 11.97
C GLY A 14 -2.54 -0.58 10.72
N LYS A 15 -2.46 -1.28 9.58
CA LYS A 15 -2.00 -0.72 8.30
C LYS A 15 -3.17 -0.46 7.37
N MET A 16 -3.13 0.69 6.71
CA MET A 16 -4.00 1.02 5.58
C MET A 16 -3.27 0.68 4.27
N PRO A 17 -4.02 0.35 3.20
CA PRO A 17 -5.48 0.27 3.13
C PRO A 17 -6.05 -1.06 3.65
N ALA A 18 -7.31 -1.02 4.09
CA ALA A 18 -8.11 -2.18 4.43
C ALA A 18 -9.56 -1.96 3.98
N LEU A 19 -10.16 -2.96 3.35
CA LEU A 19 -11.52 -2.95 2.83
C LEU A 19 -12.37 -3.96 3.59
N ARG A 20 -13.49 -3.51 4.16
CA ARG A 20 -14.55 -4.38 4.67
C ARG A 20 -15.69 -4.43 3.65
N ASP A 21 -15.96 -5.63 3.12
CA ASP A 21 -17.10 -5.90 2.26
C ASP A 21 -18.17 -6.67 3.04
N ASP A 22 -19.21 -5.97 3.47
CA ASP A 22 -20.31 -6.57 4.22
C ASP A 22 -21.23 -7.44 3.35
N ALA A 23 -21.39 -7.11 2.06
CA ALA A 23 -22.21 -7.89 1.14
C ALA A 23 -21.65 -9.30 0.92
N ARG A 24 -20.32 -9.44 0.97
CA ARG A 24 -19.62 -10.73 0.88
C ARG A 24 -19.11 -11.25 2.21
N ASN A 25 -19.37 -10.54 3.31
CA ASN A 25 -18.83 -10.82 4.65
C ASN A 25 -17.31 -11.10 4.63
N ARG A 26 -16.54 -10.23 3.98
CA ARG A 26 -15.09 -10.41 3.78
C ARG A 26 -14.32 -9.16 4.15
N THR A 27 -13.14 -9.36 4.71
CA THR A 27 -12.14 -8.30 4.91
C THR A 27 -10.96 -8.55 3.99
N VAL A 28 -10.49 -7.51 3.32
CA VAL A 28 -9.40 -7.54 2.34
C VAL A 28 -8.36 -6.49 2.75
N LEU A 29 -7.13 -6.93 2.94
CA LEU A 29 -6.00 -6.10 3.35
C LEU A 29 -5.01 -5.96 2.19
N GLU A 30 -4.09 -5.01 2.29
CA GLU A 30 -3.07 -4.69 1.27
C GLU A 30 -3.65 -4.06 0.01
N SER A 31 -3.03 -2.97 -0.46
CA SER A 31 -3.50 -2.15 -1.59
C SER A 31 -3.77 -2.98 -2.83
N THR A 32 -2.82 -3.81 -3.24
CA THR A 32 -2.92 -4.58 -4.48
C THR A 32 -3.97 -5.67 -4.38
N ILE A 33 -4.10 -6.32 -3.23
CA ILE A 33 -5.14 -7.33 -3.05
C ILE A 33 -6.52 -6.68 -3.03
N VAL A 34 -6.65 -5.47 -2.45
CA VAL A 34 -7.88 -4.68 -2.57
C VAL A 34 -8.20 -4.36 -4.04
N ILE A 35 -7.22 -3.96 -4.84
CA ILE A 35 -7.41 -3.67 -6.28
C ILE A 35 -7.87 -4.93 -7.03
N GLU A 36 -7.19 -6.08 -6.85
CA GLU A 36 -7.56 -7.36 -7.46
C GLU A 36 -8.97 -7.80 -7.06
N TYR A 37 -9.30 -7.63 -5.77
CA TYR A 37 -10.60 -7.98 -5.24
C TYR A 37 -11.72 -7.14 -5.86
N LEU A 38 -11.52 -5.83 -5.96
CA LEU A 38 -12.47 -4.93 -6.60
C LEU A 38 -12.61 -5.24 -8.09
N ALA A 39 -11.50 -5.51 -8.79
CA ALA A 39 -11.52 -5.91 -10.20
C ALA A 39 -12.34 -7.19 -10.42
N ALA A 40 -12.19 -8.17 -9.53
CA ALA A 40 -12.86 -9.48 -9.65
C ALA A 40 -14.34 -9.47 -9.27
N TYR A 41 -14.71 -8.72 -8.22
CA TYR A 41 -16.05 -8.83 -7.61
C TYR A 41 -16.92 -7.59 -7.77
N TYR A 42 -16.34 -6.46 -8.16
CA TYR A 42 -17.01 -5.18 -8.39
C TYR A 42 -16.52 -4.50 -9.68
N PRO A 43 -16.60 -5.19 -10.84
CA PRO A 43 -16.14 -4.60 -12.09
C PRO A 43 -16.95 -3.35 -12.42
N GLY A 44 -16.25 -2.23 -12.60
CA GLY A 44 -16.82 -0.94 -12.96
C GLY A 44 -16.64 -0.64 -14.46
N PRO A 45 -16.97 0.60 -14.88
CA PRO A 45 -16.71 1.04 -16.24
C PRO A 45 -15.21 1.17 -16.57
N ILE A 46 -14.34 1.14 -15.55
CA ILE A 46 -12.89 1.19 -15.67
C ILE A 46 -12.32 -0.17 -15.29
N GLU A 47 -11.44 -0.68 -16.14
CA GLU A 47 -10.68 -1.88 -15.90
C GLU A 47 -9.47 -1.57 -15.01
N LEU A 48 -9.49 -2.05 -13.77
CA LEU A 48 -8.40 -1.83 -12.81
C LEU A 48 -7.18 -2.70 -13.14
N ILE A 49 -7.43 -3.92 -13.61
CA ILE A 49 -6.40 -4.87 -14.06
C ILE A 49 -6.81 -5.36 -15.45
N PRO A 50 -5.96 -5.20 -16.48
CA PRO A 50 -6.27 -5.62 -17.84
C PRO A 50 -6.65 -7.10 -17.95
N ALA A 51 -7.61 -7.42 -18.81
CA ALA A 51 -7.99 -8.79 -19.13
C ALA A 51 -6.92 -9.53 -19.95
N ASP A 52 -6.11 -8.79 -20.71
CA ASP A 52 -4.93 -9.34 -21.38
C ASP A 52 -3.88 -9.79 -20.36
N THR A 53 -3.57 -11.08 -20.37
CA THR A 53 -2.69 -11.70 -19.36
C THR A 53 -1.29 -11.10 -19.34
N ASP A 54 -0.70 -10.85 -20.51
CA ASP A 54 0.67 -10.35 -20.60
C ASP A 54 0.77 -8.91 -20.08
N LEU A 55 -0.24 -8.09 -20.38
CA LEU A 55 -0.35 -6.75 -19.84
C LEU A 55 -0.63 -6.74 -18.33
N ALA A 56 -1.49 -7.65 -17.86
CA ALA A 56 -1.80 -7.77 -16.44
C ALA A 56 -0.56 -8.16 -15.60
N ILE A 57 0.32 -9.01 -16.14
CA ILE A 57 1.61 -9.34 -15.52
C ILE A 57 2.48 -8.09 -15.41
N GLN A 58 2.58 -7.28 -16.47
CA GLN A 58 3.36 -6.04 -16.46
C GLN A 58 2.83 -5.03 -15.44
N VAL A 59 1.51 -4.88 -15.34
CA VAL A 59 0.87 -4.01 -14.32
C VAL A 59 1.21 -4.48 -12.91
N ARG A 60 1.07 -5.77 -12.62
CA ARG A 60 1.41 -6.34 -11.30
C ARG A 60 2.90 -6.22 -10.98
N GLN A 61 3.76 -6.36 -11.98
CA GLN A 61 5.19 -6.17 -11.81
C GLN A 61 5.53 -4.71 -11.49
N ALA A 62 4.89 -3.76 -12.17
CA ALA A 62 5.06 -2.33 -11.88
C ALA A 62 4.54 -1.99 -10.47
N ASP A 63 3.37 -2.48 -10.08
CA ASP A 63 2.82 -2.34 -8.73
C ASP A 63 3.82 -2.82 -7.65
N ARG A 64 4.38 -4.03 -7.80
CA ARG A 64 5.43 -4.55 -6.91
C ARG A 64 6.70 -3.69 -6.91
N PHE A 65 7.08 -3.18 -8.08
CA PHE A 65 8.24 -2.30 -8.18
C PHE A 65 8.04 -1.02 -7.36
N TYR A 66 6.90 -0.35 -7.53
CA TYR A 66 6.61 0.89 -6.80
C TYR A 66 6.46 0.64 -5.30
N ASP A 67 5.76 -0.41 -4.88
CA ASP A 67 5.60 -0.73 -3.45
C ASP A 67 6.94 -0.99 -2.77
N PHE A 68 7.81 -1.81 -3.38
CA PHE A 68 9.02 -2.28 -2.69
C PHE A 68 10.26 -1.41 -2.92
N TYR A 69 10.42 -0.83 -4.10
CA TYR A 69 11.66 -0.14 -4.46
C TYR A 69 11.53 1.38 -4.47
N VAL A 70 10.30 1.90 -4.52
CA VAL A 70 10.06 3.35 -4.48
C VAL A 70 9.43 3.75 -3.16
N GLN A 71 8.36 3.08 -2.74
CA GLN A 71 7.59 3.50 -1.59
C GLN A 71 8.35 3.30 -0.28
N GLU A 72 9.09 2.20 -0.12
CA GLU A 72 9.88 1.93 1.09
C GLU A 72 10.93 3.02 1.39
N PRO A 73 11.87 3.37 0.47
CA PRO A 73 12.84 4.42 0.75
C PRO A 73 12.19 5.79 0.87
N MET A 74 11.12 6.05 0.10
CA MET A 74 10.35 7.30 0.21
C MET A 74 9.70 7.44 1.59
N GLN A 75 9.11 6.37 2.14
CA GLN A 75 8.56 6.35 3.50
C GLN A 75 9.63 6.59 4.55
N LYS A 76 10.85 6.06 4.39
CA LYS A 76 11.97 6.34 5.31
C LYS A 76 12.30 7.83 5.36
N ILE A 77 12.39 8.48 4.19
CA ILE A 77 12.70 9.92 4.08
C ILE A 77 11.61 10.80 4.67
N VAL A 78 10.34 10.46 4.44
CA VAL A 78 9.20 11.20 4.99
C VAL A 78 9.06 10.94 6.49
N GLY A 79 9.17 9.68 6.91
CA GLY A 79 9.07 9.26 8.31
C GLY A 79 10.13 9.92 9.17
N ASP A 80 11.37 10.07 8.69
CA ASP A 80 12.43 10.76 9.42
C ASP A 80 12.09 12.23 9.72
N ARG A 81 11.45 12.93 8.78
CA ARG A 81 11.00 14.33 8.97
C ARG A 81 9.92 14.49 10.03
N LEU A 82 9.18 13.42 10.34
CA LEU A 82 8.13 13.42 11.36
C LEU A 82 8.68 13.13 12.76
N ARG A 83 9.96 12.74 12.87
CA ARG A 83 10.59 12.43 14.16
C ARG A 83 10.89 13.70 14.97
N PRO A 84 11.00 13.58 16.31
CA PRO A 84 11.62 14.60 17.13
C PRO A 84 13.01 14.98 16.59
N ARG A 85 13.39 16.26 16.74
CA ARG A 85 14.62 16.81 16.13
C ARG A 85 15.90 16.09 16.56
N ASP A 86 15.91 15.52 17.75
CA ASP A 86 17.02 14.79 18.35
C ASP A 86 17.02 13.29 18.00
N GLN A 87 16.05 12.81 17.23
CA GLN A 87 15.87 11.40 16.87
C GLN A 87 15.86 11.15 15.34
N THR A 88 16.31 12.12 14.56
CA THR A 88 16.48 11.97 13.11
C THR A 88 17.67 11.07 12.77
N ASP A 89 17.61 10.42 11.60
CA ASP A 89 18.64 9.56 11.02
C ASP A 89 19.13 10.11 9.66
N PRO A 90 20.03 11.12 9.67
CA PRO A 90 20.51 11.73 8.43
C PRO A 90 21.22 10.74 7.50
N PHE A 91 21.95 9.77 8.07
CA PHE A 91 22.67 8.76 7.30
C PHE A 91 21.70 7.83 6.57
N GLY A 92 20.68 7.33 7.28
CA GLY A 92 19.65 6.49 6.69
C GLY A 92 18.80 7.22 5.65
N VAL A 93 18.58 8.53 5.80
CA VAL A 93 17.92 9.36 4.79
C VAL A 93 18.76 9.46 3.52
N GLU A 94 20.07 9.67 3.62
CA GLU A 94 20.95 9.70 2.44
C GLU A 94 21.00 8.34 1.73
N GLN A 95 21.04 7.23 2.47
CA GLN A 95 20.93 5.88 1.88
C GLN A 95 19.61 5.70 1.13
N ALA A 96 18.47 6.11 1.71
CA ALA A 96 17.17 6.02 1.07
C ALA A 96 17.09 6.89 -0.20
N ARG A 97 17.69 8.09 -0.17
CA ARG A 97 17.77 8.95 -1.36
C ARG A 97 18.60 8.33 -2.47
N ALA A 98 19.69 7.64 -2.14
CA ALA A 98 20.52 6.97 -3.12
C ALA A 98 19.77 5.82 -3.83
N GLN A 99 18.85 5.13 -3.16
CA GLN A 99 18.01 4.09 -3.76
C GLN A 99 16.98 4.62 -4.77
N LEU A 100 16.62 5.91 -4.68
CA LEU A 100 15.61 6.55 -5.54
C LEU A 100 16.20 7.30 -6.74
N ARG A 101 17.52 7.25 -6.95
CA ARG A 101 18.22 7.98 -8.02
C ARG A 101 18.37 7.16 -9.29
#